data_AF-E1ZNS9-F1
#
_entry.id   AF-E1ZNS9-F1
#
_cell.length_a   1.000
_cell.length_b   1.000
_cell.length_c   1.000
_cell.angle_alpha   90.00
_cell.angle_beta   90.00
_cell.angle_gamma   90.00
#
_symmetry.space_group_name_H-M   'P 1'
#
loop_
_entity.id
_entity.type
_entity.pdbx_description
1 polymer ?
#
loop_
_entity_poly.entity_id
_entity_poly.type
_entity_poly.pdbx_seq_one_letter_code
_entity_poly.pdbx_strand_id
1 'polypeptide(L)'
;MLGGYGNAPATELTNAAVEQQKITELRIRKSFGNGEAGAAAADPADRRAGRLLAQLAPRAADAPPLRSPITTHVLDTCIGRPAPGVGVVLARRAPGSAAAWERVASGQTNKDGRIGDLLPPGDHVEPGHYRITFDTAEYMGRCQQEHPAFFLPTRRFYPSVSVEFEIQAHQAREHFHVPLTWNPFGYSTYRGS
;
A
#
# COMPACT_ATOMS: atom_id res chain seq x y z
N MET A 1 14.32 39.46 1.50
CA MET A 1 15.66 39.03 1.99
C MET A 1 15.76 37.54 1.75
N LEU A 2 16.59 37.12 0.81
CA LEU A 2 16.85 35.70 0.53
C LEU A 2 17.68 35.13 1.70
N GLY A 3 17.12 34.16 2.42
CA GLY A 3 17.80 33.51 3.55
C GLY A 3 19.06 32.80 3.07
N GLY A 4 20.22 33.28 3.49
CA GLY A 4 21.49 32.63 3.18
C GLY A 4 21.55 31.25 3.82
N TYR A 5 22.04 30.26 3.07
CA TYR A 5 22.36 28.94 3.59
C TYR A 5 23.36 29.09 4.75
N GLY A 6 23.02 28.52 5.92
CA GLY A 6 23.77 28.74 7.17
C GLY A 6 25.14 28.05 7.22
N ASN A 7 25.45 27.20 6.25
CA ASN A 7 26.70 26.47 6.19
C ASN A 7 27.70 27.18 5.27
N ALA A 8 28.97 27.17 5.68
CA ALA A 8 30.04 27.64 4.81
C ALA A 8 30.10 26.79 3.53
N PRO A 9 30.45 27.37 2.37
CA PRO A 9 30.52 26.62 1.10
C PRO A 9 31.39 25.36 1.15
N ALA A 10 32.47 25.36 1.94
CA ALA A 10 33.34 24.19 2.13
C ALA A 10 32.63 23.04 2.89
N THR A 11 31.78 23.39 3.86
CA THR A 11 30.94 22.43 4.59
C THR A 11 29.92 21.80 3.66
N GLU A 12 29.27 22.60 2.82
CA GLU A 12 28.32 22.09 1.82
C GLU A 12 28.99 21.18 0.78
N LEU A 13 30.20 21.51 0.33
CA LEU A 13 30.95 20.67 -0.59
C LEU A 13 31.30 19.31 0.03
N THR A 14 31.67 19.30 1.32
CA THR A 14 31.97 18.08 2.06
C THR A 14 30.72 17.22 2.27
N ASN A 15 29.60 17.84 2.65
CA ASN A 15 28.31 17.18 2.80
C ASN A 15 27.87 16.54 1.47
N ALA A 16 27.97 17.27 0.36
CA ALA A 16 27.64 16.78 -0.96
C ALA A 16 28.49 15.57 -1.38
N ALA A 17 29.80 15.59 -1.09
CA ALA A 17 30.70 14.47 -1.39
C ALA A 17 30.32 13.20 -0.61
N VAL A 18 30.00 13.33 0.67
CA VAL A 18 29.55 12.21 1.53
C VAL A 18 28.25 11.60 1.00
N GLU A 19 27.29 12.42 0.59
CA GLU A 19 26.03 11.93 0.03
C GLU A 19 26.23 11.23 -1.34
N GLN A 20 27.11 11.75 -2.19
CA GLN A 20 27.44 11.09 -3.47
C GLN A 20 28.12 9.72 -3.27
N GLN A 21 28.95 9.59 -2.24
CA GLN A 21 29.58 8.30 -1.91
C GLN A 21 28.54 7.25 -1.49
N LYS A 22 27.57 7.62 -0.65
CA LYS A 22 26.47 6.73 -0.23
C LYS A 22 25.64 6.22 -1.43
N ILE A 23 25.32 7.12 -2.37
CA ILE A 23 24.58 6.76 -3.59
C ILE A 23 25.39 5.78 -4.45
N THR A 24 26.69 6.01 -4.58
CA THR A 24 27.58 5.17 -5.39
C THR A 24 27.69 3.75 -4.81
N GLU A 25 27.81 3.62 -3.49
CA GLU A 25 27.87 2.32 -2.81
C GLU A 25 26.58 1.50 -3.02
N LEU A 26 25.41 2.14 -2.90
CA LEU A 26 24.11 1.50 -3.15
C LEU A 26 24.00 0.98 -4.59
N ARG A 27 24.51 1.72 -5.57
CA ARG A 27 24.50 1.33 -6.99
C ARG A 27 25.44 0.17 -7.27
N ILE A 28 26.64 0.18 -6.71
CA ILE A 28 27.61 -0.91 -6.83
C ILE A 28 27.01 -2.20 -6.26
N ARG A 29 26.41 -2.15 -5.07
CA ARG A 29 25.76 -3.32 -4.46
C ARG A 29 24.68 -3.94 -5.33
N LYS A 30 23.85 -3.10 -5.98
CA LYS A 30 22.81 -3.55 -6.91
C LYS A 30 23.42 -4.20 -8.17
N SER A 31 24.55 -3.70 -8.66
CA SER A 31 25.20 -4.22 -9.86
C SER A 31 25.88 -5.58 -9.66
N PHE A 32 26.30 -5.92 -8.43
CA PHE A 32 27.06 -7.15 -8.16
C PHE A 32 26.30 -8.21 -7.33
N GLY A 33 25.08 -7.92 -6.88
CA GLY A 33 24.25 -8.84 -6.10
C GLY A 33 23.06 -9.40 -6.88
N ASN A 34 23.31 -10.41 -7.75
CA ASN A 34 22.40 -11.52 -8.06
C ASN A 34 22.99 -12.46 -9.15
N GLY A 35 23.76 -13.45 -8.73
CA GLY A 35 23.98 -14.75 -9.39
C GLY A 35 23.96 -15.80 -8.28
N GLU A 36 23.35 -16.98 -8.36
CA GLU A 36 23.04 -17.91 -9.44
C GLU A 36 21.69 -18.63 -9.12
N ALA A 37 20.94 -19.27 -10.03
CA ALA A 37 21.23 -20.63 -10.50
C ALA A 37 20.39 -20.99 -11.75
N GLY A 38 20.99 -21.79 -12.63
CA GLY A 38 20.52 -22.10 -13.98
C GLY A 38 19.34 -23.07 -14.08
N ALA A 39 18.64 -22.97 -15.20
CA ALA A 39 17.63 -23.94 -15.64
C ALA A 39 18.07 -24.54 -16.98
N ALA A 40 18.17 -25.87 -17.01
CA ALA A 40 18.49 -26.67 -18.18
C ALA A 40 17.49 -26.41 -19.33
N ALA A 41 18.02 -26.27 -20.55
CA ALA A 41 17.24 -25.99 -21.74
C ALA A 41 16.55 -27.27 -22.25
N ALA A 42 15.22 -27.31 -22.16
CA ALA A 42 14.39 -28.30 -22.84
C ALA A 42 14.22 -27.96 -24.34
N ASP A 43 14.05 -29.00 -25.16
CA ASP A 43 13.98 -28.99 -26.63
C ASP A 43 12.97 -27.92 -27.16
N PRO A 44 13.40 -27.03 -28.07
CA PRO A 44 12.54 -26.03 -28.71
C PRO A 44 11.29 -26.61 -29.40
N ALA A 45 11.32 -27.88 -29.83
CA ALA A 45 10.21 -28.53 -30.51
C ALA A 45 9.04 -28.85 -29.55
N ASP A 46 9.33 -29.37 -28.35
CA ASP A 46 8.33 -29.68 -27.33
C ASP A 46 7.63 -28.41 -26.81
N ARG A 47 8.37 -27.30 -26.73
CA ARG A 47 7.82 -25.99 -26.32
C ARG A 47 6.80 -25.45 -27.33
N ARG A 48 6.95 -25.75 -28.62
CA ARG A 48 6.00 -25.31 -29.66
C ARG A 48 4.75 -26.17 -29.68
N ALA A 49 4.89 -27.49 -29.54
CA ALA A 49 3.76 -28.41 -29.50
C ALA A 49 2.87 -28.15 -28.27
N GLY A 50 3.47 -27.96 -27.08
CA GLY A 50 2.74 -27.65 -25.86
C GLY A 50 2.02 -26.30 -25.89
N ARG A 51 2.62 -25.28 -26.53
CA ARG A 51 1.96 -23.97 -26.73
C ARG A 51 0.76 -24.04 -27.67
N LEU A 52 0.87 -24.82 -28.75
CA LEU A 52 -0.25 -24.98 -29.69
C LEU A 52 -1.41 -25.72 -29.02
N LEU A 53 -1.13 -26.79 -28.28
CA LEU A 53 -2.14 -27.53 -27.52
C LEU A 53 -2.82 -26.68 -26.44
N ALA A 54 -2.08 -25.82 -25.74
CA ALA A 54 -2.63 -24.89 -24.76
C ALA A 54 -3.49 -23.76 -25.38
N GLN A 55 -3.22 -23.38 -26.63
CA GLN A 55 -4.02 -22.40 -27.38
C GLN A 55 -5.29 -23.01 -27.99
N LEU A 56 -5.32 -24.33 -28.19
CA LEU A 56 -6.44 -25.08 -28.78
C LEU A 56 -7.34 -25.73 -27.73
N ALA A 57 -6.92 -25.77 -26.47
CA ALA A 57 -7.79 -26.16 -25.36
C ALA A 57 -8.98 -25.18 -25.28
N PRO A 58 -10.23 -25.65 -25.17
CA PRO A 58 -11.36 -24.78 -24.96
C PRO A 58 -11.08 -23.95 -23.71
N ARG A 59 -11.09 -22.61 -23.85
CA ARG A 59 -11.17 -21.73 -22.69
C ARG A 59 -12.47 -22.09 -21.99
N ALA A 60 -12.39 -22.88 -20.92
CA ALA A 60 -13.32 -22.68 -19.83
C ALA A 60 -13.36 -21.16 -19.60
N ALA A 61 -14.57 -20.60 -19.47
CA ALA A 61 -14.69 -19.20 -19.11
C ALA A 61 -14.08 -19.05 -17.70
N ASP A 62 -12.77 -18.89 -17.64
CA ASP A 62 -12.01 -18.69 -16.42
C ASP A 62 -12.35 -17.28 -15.98
N ALA A 63 -13.41 -17.18 -15.17
CA ALA A 63 -13.64 -16.01 -14.37
C ALA A 63 -12.32 -15.72 -13.63
N PRO A 64 -11.82 -14.48 -13.66
CA PRO A 64 -10.59 -14.14 -12.95
C PRO A 64 -10.76 -14.55 -11.47
N PRO A 65 -9.67 -14.99 -10.81
CA PRO A 65 -9.76 -15.39 -9.42
C PRO A 65 -10.42 -14.27 -8.61
N LEU A 66 -11.46 -14.63 -7.87
CA LEU A 66 -12.20 -13.68 -7.06
C LEU A 66 -11.21 -13.04 -6.07
N ARG A 67 -11.28 -11.71 -5.95
CA ARG A 67 -10.51 -10.93 -4.97
C ARG A 67 -11.47 -10.28 -3.97
N SER A 68 -10.94 -9.72 -2.88
CA SER A 68 -11.78 -8.88 -2.02
C SER A 68 -12.34 -7.72 -2.84
N PRO A 69 -13.65 -7.42 -2.79
CA PRO A 69 -14.24 -6.29 -3.49
C PRO A 69 -13.75 -4.94 -2.94
N ILE A 70 -13.30 -4.90 -1.68
CA ILE A 70 -12.70 -3.70 -1.05
C ILE A 70 -11.25 -4.01 -0.67
N THR A 71 -10.31 -3.20 -1.14
CA THR A 71 -8.89 -3.30 -0.77
C THR A 71 -8.34 -1.95 -0.32
N THR A 72 -7.23 -1.98 0.42
CA THR A 72 -6.55 -0.75 0.84
C THR A 72 -5.03 -0.87 0.72
N HIS A 73 -4.38 0.29 0.73
CA HIS A 73 -2.94 0.46 0.72
C HIS A 73 -2.60 1.71 1.52
N VAL A 74 -1.69 1.59 2.48
CA VAL A 74 -1.22 2.70 3.30
C VAL A 74 0.22 3.02 2.94
N LEU A 75 0.46 4.26 2.53
CA LEU A 75 1.78 4.78 2.22
C LEU A 75 2.17 5.86 3.23
N ASP A 76 3.32 5.68 3.86
CA ASP A 76 3.95 6.69 4.69
C ASP A 76 4.78 7.64 3.80
N THR A 77 4.24 8.84 3.62
CA THR A 77 4.87 9.89 2.80
C THR A 77 5.98 10.63 3.53
N CYS A 78 6.12 10.46 4.85
CA CYS A 78 7.22 11.04 5.61
C CYS A 78 8.56 10.38 5.27
N ILE A 79 8.55 9.04 5.10
CA ILE A 79 9.75 8.25 4.76
C ILE A 79 9.70 7.65 3.34
N GLY A 80 8.61 7.89 2.60
CA GLY A 80 8.43 7.45 1.22
C GLY A 80 8.33 5.94 1.06
N ARG A 81 7.69 5.25 2.01
CA ARG A 81 7.61 3.77 2.05
C ARG A 81 6.19 3.29 2.38
N PRO A 82 5.84 2.05 2.03
CA PRO A 82 4.62 1.43 2.54
C PRO A 82 4.61 1.41 4.07
N ALA A 83 3.43 1.51 4.67
CA ALA A 83 3.23 1.52 6.11
C ALA A 83 2.73 0.13 6.59
N PRO A 84 3.62 -0.77 7.05
CA PRO A 84 3.21 -2.10 7.51
C PRO A 84 2.62 -2.09 8.93
N GLY A 85 1.73 -3.06 9.18
CA GLY A 85 1.09 -3.30 10.48
C GLY A 85 0.08 -2.23 10.89
N VAL A 86 -0.38 -1.37 10.00
CA VAL A 86 -1.42 -0.38 10.29
C VAL A 86 -2.73 -1.13 10.51
N GLY A 87 -3.31 -1.00 11.70
CA GLY A 87 -4.62 -1.56 12.00
C GLY A 87 -5.71 -0.92 11.17
N VAL A 88 -6.59 -1.73 10.58
CA VAL A 88 -7.69 -1.28 9.73
C VAL A 88 -8.99 -1.93 10.19
N VAL A 89 -10.04 -1.13 10.29
CA VAL A 89 -11.41 -1.59 10.54
C VAL A 89 -12.30 -1.11 9.41
N LEU A 90 -13.07 -2.03 8.83
CA LEU A 90 -14.13 -1.71 7.87
C LEU A 90 -15.48 -1.86 8.56
N ALA A 91 -16.30 -0.83 8.47
CA ALA A 91 -17.66 -0.81 8.97
C ALA A 91 -18.66 -0.44 7.87
N ARG A 92 -19.88 -0.94 7.98
CA ARG A 92 -21.03 -0.56 7.15
C ARG A 92 -22.06 0.14 8.02
N ARG A 93 -22.72 1.15 7.47
CA ARG A 93 -23.80 1.84 8.19
C ARG A 93 -24.99 0.90 8.40
N ALA A 94 -25.50 0.85 9.62
CA ALA A 94 -26.62 -0.03 9.95
C ALA A 94 -27.90 0.39 9.21
N PRO A 95 -28.71 -0.56 8.70
CA PRO A 95 -30.00 -0.25 8.11
C PRO A 95 -30.90 0.54 9.07
N GLY A 96 -31.56 1.58 8.56
CA GLY A 96 -32.52 2.37 9.36
C GLY A 96 -31.91 3.30 10.41
N SER A 97 -30.57 3.40 10.50
CA SER A 97 -29.90 4.34 11.39
C SER A 97 -28.90 5.22 10.65
N ALA A 98 -28.95 6.52 10.96
CA ALA A 98 -27.99 7.46 10.42
C ALA A 98 -26.63 7.47 11.19
N ALA A 99 -26.63 7.02 12.43
CA ALA A 99 -25.48 7.16 13.32
C ALA A 99 -24.77 5.83 13.60
N ALA A 100 -25.45 4.70 13.44
CA ALA A 100 -24.90 3.39 13.81
C ALA A 100 -24.05 2.79 12.69
N TRP A 101 -22.90 2.24 13.07
CA TRP A 101 -21.95 1.57 12.20
C TRP A 101 -21.64 0.19 12.75
N GLU A 102 -21.72 -0.82 11.88
CA GLU A 102 -21.47 -2.21 12.20
C GLU A 102 -20.14 -2.63 11.58
N ARG A 103 -19.23 -3.18 12.39
CA ARG A 103 -17.96 -3.71 11.89
C ARG A 103 -18.25 -4.91 10.98
N VAL A 104 -17.80 -4.84 9.74
CA VAL A 104 -17.90 -5.94 8.77
C VAL A 104 -16.57 -6.67 8.59
N ALA A 105 -15.44 -5.99 8.79
CA ALA A 105 -14.12 -6.61 8.74
C ALA A 105 -13.05 -5.83 9.52
N SER A 106 -11.91 -6.47 9.74
CA SER A 106 -10.71 -5.84 10.29
C SER A 106 -9.45 -6.59 9.87
N GLY A 107 -8.32 -5.91 9.80
CA GLY A 107 -7.03 -6.51 9.47
C GLY A 107 -5.86 -5.58 9.78
N GLN A 108 -4.66 -5.99 9.38
CA GLN A 108 -3.46 -5.16 9.46
C GLN A 108 -2.75 -5.16 8.10
N THR A 109 -2.17 -4.02 7.73
CA THR A 109 -1.42 -3.92 6.48
C THR A 109 -0.20 -4.84 6.47
N ASN A 110 0.06 -5.48 5.34
CA ASN A 110 1.24 -6.34 5.15
C ASN A 110 2.53 -5.52 4.94
N LYS A 111 3.64 -6.19 4.59
CA LYS A 111 4.95 -5.55 4.34
C LYS A 111 4.93 -4.53 3.20
N ASP A 112 4.00 -4.65 2.26
CA ASP A 112 3.77 -3.70 1.16
C ASP A 112 2.67 -2.67 1.52
N GLY A 113 2.32 -2.54 2.80
CA GLY A 113 1.32 -1.59 3.26
C GLY A 113 -0.12 -1.92 2.83
N ARG A 114 -0.39 -3.13 2.35
CA ARG A 114 -1.68 -3.51 1.74
C ARG A 114 -2.53 -4.42 2.62
N ILE A 115 -3.84 -4.36 2.41
CA ILE A 115 -4.78 -5.44 2.76
C ILE A 115 -5.56 -5.77 1.49
N GLY A 116 -5.32 -6.96 0.93
CA GLY A 116 -5.93 -7.43 -0.32
C GLY A 116 -7.16 -8.31 -0.11
N ASP A 117 -7.42 -8.70 1.13
CA ASP A 117 -8.36 -9.72 1.59
C ASP A 117 -9.24 -9.19 2.73
N LEU A 118 -9.55 -7.88 2.71
CA LEU A 118 -10.32 -7.22 3.77
C LEU A 118 -11.74 -7.82 3.89
N LEU A 119 -12.34 -8.22 2.78
CA LEU A 119 -13.56 -9.03 2.72
C LEU A 119 -13.25 -10.38 2.06
N PRO A 120 -14.09 -11.41 2.30
CA PRO A 120 -13.98 -12.66 1.57
C PRO A 120 -13.95 -12.43 0.06
N PRO A 121 -13.16 -13.21 -0.71
CA PRO A 121 -13.15 -13.14 -2.16
C PRO A 121 -14.56 -13.22 -2.75
N GLY A 122 -14.92 -12.26 -3.60
CA GLY A 122 -16.25 -12.17 -4.18
C GLY A 122 -16.31 -11.18 -5.34
N ASP A 123 -17.31 -11.34 -6.21
CA ASP A 123 -17.62 -10.42 -7.30
C ASP A 123 -18.78 -9.47 -6.95
N HIS A 124 -19.20 -9.47 -5.68
CA HIS A 124 -20.32 -8.67 -5.19
C HIS A 124 -20.01 -8.06 -3.83
N VAL A 125 -20.36 -6.79 -3.67
CA VAL A 125 -20.37 -6.06 -2.40
C VAL A 125 -21.72 -5.39 -2.23
N GLU A 126 -22.29 -5.50 -1.02
CA GLU A 126 -23.58 -4.93 -0.70
C GLU A 126 -23.56 -3.40 -0.87
N PRO A 127 -24.46 -2.80 -1.67
CA PRO A 127 -24.57 -1.35 -1.77
C PRO A 127 -24.83 -0.69 -0.40
N GLY A 128 -24.33 0.52 -0.22
CA GLY A 128 -24.52 1.31 0.99
C GLY A 128 -23.31 2.16 1.38
N HIS A 129 -23.36 2.70 2.60
CA HIS A 129 -22.28 3.51 3.16
C HIS A 129 -21.30 2.67 3.95
N TYR A 130 -20.04 2.83 3.62
CA TYR A 130 -18.91 2.18 4.26
C TYR A 130 -18.00 3.20 4.91
N ARG A 131 -17.30 2.77 5.96
CA ARG A 131 -16.25 3.51 6.63
C ARG A 131 -15.05 2.60 6.82
N ILE A 132 -13.90 3.05 6.35
CA ILE A 132 -12.61 2.43 6.65
C ILE A 132 -11.85 3.32 7.63
N THR A 133 -11.45 2.74 8.76
CA THR A 133 -10.72 3.44 9.83
C THR A 133 -9.32 2.85 9.98
N PHE A 134 -8.32 3.71 9.93
CA PHE A 134 -6.90 3.39 10.05
C PHE A 134 -6.37 3.82 11.42
N ASP A 135 -5.71 2.92 12.14
CA ASP A 135 -5.04 3.20 13.41
C ASP A 135 -3.67 3.84 13.19
N THR A 136 -3.70 5.15 12.94
CA THR A 136 -2.49 5.94 12.70
C THR A 136 -1.74 6.29 13.99
N ALA A 137 -2.40 6.27 15.15
CA ALA A 137 -1.74 6.48 16.43
C ALA A 137 -0.79 5.33 16.77
N GLU A 138 -1.25 4.08 16.63
CA GLU A 138 -0.42 2.91 16.89
C GLU A 138 0.76 2.85 15.91
N TYR A 139 0.52 3.06 14.61
CA TYR A 139 1.57 3.11 13.59
C TYR A 139 2.61 4.19 13.88
N MET A 140 2.17 5.40 14.24
CA MET A 140 3.07 6.48 14.64
C MET A 140 3.92 6.09 15.85
N GLY A 141 3.34 5.43 16.84
CA GLY A 141 4.05 4.95 18.02
C GLY A 141 5.23 4.04 17.65
N ARG A 142 5.04 3.14 16.68
CA ARG A 142 6.12 2.29 16.15
C ARG A 142 7.14 3.09 15.34
N CYS A 143 6.70 4.02 14.50
CA CYS A 143 7.61 4.90 13.76
C CYS A 143 8.51 5.72 14.69
N GLN A 144 7.99 6.18 15.83
CA GLN A 144 8.76 6.89 16.86
C GLN A 144 9.81 5.99 17.52
N GLN A 145 9.51 4.71 17.74
CA GLN A 145 10.47 3.75 18.28
C GLN A 145 11.60 3.44 17.28
N GLU A 146 11.26 3.29 16.00
CA GLU A 146 12.22 2.97 14.93
C GLU A 146 13.07 4.18 14.51
N HIS A 147 12.48 5.39 14.54
CA HIS A 147 13.08 6.62 14.04
C HIS A 147 12.88 7.82 15.01
N PRO A 148 13.39 7.75 16.25
CA PRO A 148 13.10 8.72 17.32
C PRO A 148 13.59 10.15 17.04
N ALA A 149 14.61 10.30 16.18
CA ALA A 149 15.09 11.63 15.77
C ALA A 149 14.18 12.31 14.74
N PHE A 150 13.39 11.54 13.98
CA PHE A 150 12.55 12.05 12.89
C PHE A 150 11.09 12.21 13.33
N PHE A 151 10.55 11.20 14.03
CA PHE A 151 9.21 11.25 14.60
C PHE A 151 9.30 11.66 16.07
N LEU A 152 9.07 12.95 16.34
CA LEU A 152 9.08 13.46 17.71
C LEU A 152 7.79 13.06 18.46
N PRO A 153 7.83 12.88 19.80
CA PRO A 153 6.67 12.56 20.62
C PRO A 153 5.49 13.52 20.45
N THR A 154 5.78 14.80 20.17
CA THR A 154 4.79 15.87 19.95
C THR A 154 4.15 15.87 18.57
N ARG A 155 4.59 15.01 17.63
CA ARG A 155 4.08 14.94 16.26
C ARG A 155 2.96 13.91 16.13
N ARG A 156 1.84 14.11 16.83
CA ARG A 156 0.62 13.28 16.68
C ARG A 156 -0.59 14.19 16.53
N PHE A 157 -1.01 14.46 15.30
CA PHE A 157 -2.19 15.27 15.03
C PHE A 157 -3.44 14.42 14.74
N TYR A 158 -3.28 13.32 13.98
CA TYR A 158 -4.37 12.39 13.68
C TYR A 158 -4.24 11.10 14.51
N PRO A 159 -5.06 10.92 15.56
CA PRO A 159 -5.04 9.68 16.36
C PRO A 159 -5.61 8.49 15.57
N SER A 160 -6.49 8.75 14.62
CA SER A 160 -6.94 7.80 13.61
C SER A 160 -7.37 8.57 12.36
N VAL A 161 -7.49 7.88 11.23
CA VAL A 161 -8.09 8.43 10.02
C VAL A 161 -9.27 7.57 9.63
N SER A 162 -10.45 8.17 9.45
CA SER A 162 -11.63 7.48 8.94
C SER A 162 -12.03 8.07 7.60
N VAL A 163 -12.24 7.21 6.61
CA VAL A 163 -12.72 7.56 5.28
C VAL A 163 -14.09 6.92 5.08
N GLU A 164 -15.10 7.75 4.89
CA GLU A 164 -16.45 7.31 4.56
C GLU A 164 -16.67 7.38 3.04
N PHE A 165 -17.30 6.35 2.48
CA PHE A 165 -17.58 6.26 1.05
C PHE A 165 -18.87 5.50 0.80
N GLU A 166 -19.47 5.70 -0.37
CA GLU A 166 -20.72 5.06 -0.78
C GLU A 166 -20.47 4.11 -1.95
N ILE A 167 -21.12 2.96 -1.89
CA ILE A 167 -21.21 2.00 -3.00
C ILE A 167 -22.64 2.01 -3.51
N GLN A 168 -22.83 2.41 -4.77
CA GLN A 168 -24.16 2.44 -5.39
C GLN A 168 -24.53 1.08 -6.00
N ALA A 169 -25.82 0.83 -6.19
CA ALA A 169 -26.34 -0.44 -6.69
C ALA A 169 -25.71 -0.90 -8.02
N HIS A 170 -25.45 0.03 -8.94
CA HIS A 170 -24.84 -0.29 -10.23
C HIS A 170 -23.34 -0.66 -10.12
N GLN A 171 -22.72 -0.36 -8.98
CA GLN A 171 -21.30 -0.59 -8.71
C GLN A 171 -21.06 -1.84 -7.85
N ALA A 172 -22.10 -2.62 -7.54
CA ALA A 172 -22.02 -3.76 -6.64
C ALA A 172 -21.00 -4.82 -7.09
N ARG A 173 -20.66 -4.85 -8.39
CA ARG A 173 -19.65 -5.75 -8.98
C ARG A 173 -18.30 -5.10 -9.27
N GLU A 174 -18.13 -3.84 -8.91
CA GLU A 174 -16.88 -3.12 -9.07
C GLU A 174 -15.92 -3.42 -7.92
N HIS A 175 -14.63 -3.19 -8.16
CA HIS A 175 -13.61 -3.22 -7.14
C HIS A 175 -13.37 -1.82 -6.59
N PHE A 176 -13.22 -1.72 -5.27
CA PHE A 176 -13.02 -0.48 -4.56
C PHE A 176 -11.65 -0.49 -3.89
N HIS A 177 -10.69 0.19 -4.49
CA HIS A 177 -9.42 0.45 -3.84
C HIS A 177 -9.47 1.79 -3.09
N VAL A 178 -9.35 1.77 -1.77
CA VAL A 178 -9.42 2.97 -0.91
C VAL A 178 -8.08 3.12 -0.15
N PRO A 179 -7.05 3.72 -0.78
CA PRO A 179 -5.75 3.91 -0.16
C PRO A 179 -5.69 5.12 0.78
N LEU A 180 -4.68 5.13 1.63
CA LEU A 180 -4.32 6.25 2.49
C LEU A 180 -2.85 6.62 2.25
N THR A 181 -2.60 7.82 1.75
CA THR A 181 -1.27 8.44 1.83
C THR A 181 -1.24 9.29 3.08
N TRP A 182 -0.32 9.00 3.98
CA TRP A 182 -0.32 9.52 5.33
C TRP A 182 1.03 10.15 5.71
N ASN A 183 0.98 11.18 6.55
CA ASN A 183 2.07 11.67 7.37
C ASN A 183 1.48 12.23 8.68
N PRO A 184 2.30 12.60 9.69
CA PRO A 184 1.82 13.08 10.98
C PRO A 184 0.86 14.28 10.96
N PHE A 185 0.85 15.06 9.87
CA PHE A 185 0.17 16.35 9.77
C PHE A 185 -0.68 16.54 8.50
N GLY A 186 -0.72 15.54 7.63
CA GLY A 186 -1.62 15.50 6.50
C GLY A 186 -1.86 14.07 6.03
N TYR A 187 -3.01 13.85 5.43
CA TYR A 187 -3.29 12.64 4.69
C TYR A 187 -4.15 12.95 3.48
N SER A 188 -4.17 12.03 2.52
CA SER A 188 -5.10 12.07 1.41
C SER A 188 -5.53 10.65 1.01
N THR A 189 -6.65 10.59 0.30
CA THR A 189 -7.26 9.37 -0.20
C THR A 189 -7.91 9.65 -1.55
N TYR A 190 -8.24 8.60 -2.29
CA TYR A 190 -8.95 8.66 -3.56
C TYR A 190 -9.64 7.32 -3.83
N ARG A 191 -10.48 7.25 -4.85
CA ARG A 191 -11.05 5.99 -5.35
C ARG A 191 -10.12 5.42 -6.43
N GLY A 192 -9.48 4.30 -6.16
CA GLY A 192 -8.70 3.54 -7.13
C GLY A 192 -9.52 2.42 -7.79
N SER A 193 -9.04 1.93 -8.94
CA SER A 193 -9.61 0.85 -9.75
C SER A 193 -9.00 -0.51 -9.44
#